data_AF-A0A450XXC4-F1
#
_entry.id   AF-A0A450XXC4-F1
#
_cell.length_a   1.000
_cell.length_b   1.000
_cell.length_c   1.000
_cell.angle_alpha   90.00
_cell.angle_beta   90.00
_cell.angle_gamma   90.00
#
_symmetry.space_group_name_H-M   'P 1'
#
loop_
_entity.id
_entity.type
_entity.pdbx_description
1 polymer ?
#
loop_
_entity_poly.entity_id
_entity_poly.type
_entity_poly.pdbx_seq_one_letter_code
_entity_poly.pdbx_strand_id
1 'polypeptide(L)'
;GHTDLTLIVRPDMREYLVLDILIEFKFVSLQEAGVDGKTLEKMDDAALRALPAVQAKQRDAKAGLARYQEKLRRKFGDVLRLNSFSVVAIGFERLVSEAELLQVFPASE
;
A
#
# COMPACT_ATOMS: atom_id res chain seq x y z
N GLY A 1 5.36 -4.84 12.99
CA GLY A 1 4.13 -4.24 12.46
C GLY A 1 3.34 -5.28 11.70
N HIS A 2 2.04 -5.34 11.97
CA HIS A 2 1.05 -5.93 11.07
C HIS A 2 0.71 -4.91 9.99
N THR A 3 0.36 -5.38 8.79
CA THR A 3 -0.22 -4.53 7.76
C THR A 3 -1.66 -4.21 8.10
N ASP A 4 -2.14 -3.05 7.65
CA ASP A 4 -3.45 -2.55 8.04
C ASP A 4 -4.61 -3.40 7.50
N LEU A 5 -4.48 -3.98 6.30
CA LEU A 5 -5.48 -4.90 5.76
C LEU A 5 -4.87 -5.98 4.86
N THR A 6 -5.31 -7.23 5.05
CA THR A 6 -5.06 -8.32 4.11
C THR A 6 -6.34 -9.09 3.83
N LEU A 7 -6.68 -9.25 2.56
CA LEU A 7 -7.79 -10.05 2.07
C LEU A 7 -7.20 -11.25 1.32
N ILE A 8 -7.41 -12.45 1.84
CA ILE A 8 -6.90 -13.70 1.26
C ILE A 8 -8.07 -14.58 0.88
N VAL A 9 -8.09 -15.05 -0.36
CA VAL A 9 -9.11 -15.98 -0.85
C VAL A 9 -8.96 -17.32 -0.15
N ARG A 10 -10.09 -17.87 0.31
CA ARG A 10 -10.10 -19.20 0.94
C ARG A 10 -9.56 -20.27 -0.02
N PRO A 11 -8.79 -21.26 0.45
CA PRO A 11 -8.19 -22.27 -0.41
C PRO A 11 -9.17 -23.03 -1.32
N ASP A 12 -10.38 -23.31 -0.82
CA ASP A 12 -11.45 -24.02 -1.52
C ASP A 12 -12.17 -23.19 -2.59
N MET A 13 -11.97 -21.87 -2.60
CA MET A 13 -12.65 -20.93 -3.50
C MET A 13 -11.68 -20.35 -4.56
N ARG A 14 -10.49 -20.94 -4.73
CA ARG A 14 -9.46 -20.45 -5.68
C ARG A 14 -9.81 -20.69 -7.15
N GLU A 15 -10.86 -21.45 -7.43
CA GLU A 15 -11.46 -21.54 -8.77
C GLU A 15 -11.97 -20.17 -9.25
N TYR A 16 -12.39 -19.32 -8.32
CA TYR A 16 -12.70 -17.92 -8.61
C TYR A 16 -11.39 -17.14 -8.63
N LEU A 17 -11.10 -16.47 -9.75
CA LEU A 17 -9.91 -15.64 -9.97
C LEU A 17 -9.94 -14.32 -9.15
N VAL A 18 -10.39 -14.38 -7.90
CA VAL A 18 -10.38 -13.26 -6.97
C VAL A 18 -8.94 -13.00 -6.53
N LEU A 19 -8.58 -11.72 -6.45
CA LEU A 19 -7.23 -11.30 -6.09
C LEU A 19 -7.03 -11.39 -4.57
N ASP A 20 -5.84 -11.81 -4.15
CA ASP A 20 -5.40 -11.59 -2.77
C ASP A 20 -4.93 -10.13 -2.67
N ILE A 21 -5.48 -9.35 -1.73
CA ILE A 21 -5.19 -7.91 -1.62
C ILE A 21 -4.45 -7.65 -0.32
N LEU A 22 -3.36 -6.88 -0.41
CA LEU A 22 -2.61 -6.39 0.73
C LEU A 22 -2.57 -4.86 0.69
N ILE A 23 -2.96 -4.21 1.78
CA ILE A 23 -2.91 -2.75 1.87
C ILE A 23 -2.14 -2.33 3.12
N GLU A 24 -1.20 -1.43 2.93
CA GLU A 24 -0.53 -0.70 4.01
C GLU A 24 -0.97 0.75 3.94
N PHE A 25 -1.57 1.22 5.04
CA PHE A 25 -2.02 2.58 5.22
C PHE A 25 -0.99 3.40 5.99
N LYS A 26 -0.86 4.66 5.57
CA LYS A 26 -0.16 5.70 6.30
C LYS A 26 -1.02 6.95 6.35
N PHE A 27 -0.72 7.78 7.33
CA PHE A 27 -1.41 9.04 7.54
C PHE A 27 -0.38 10.17 7.60
N VAL A 28 -0.72 11.28 6.95
CA VAL A 28 -0.04 12.57 7.03
C VAL A 28 -1.09 13.57 7.49
N SER A 29 -0.87 14.19 8.64
CA SER A 29 -1.74 15.28 9.11
C SER A 29 -1.60 16.53 8.23
N LEU A 30 -2.60 17.41 8.22
CA LEU A 30 -2.50 18.71 7.53
C LEU A 30 -1.29 19.54 8.02
N GLN A 31 -0.97 19.43 9.32
CA GLN A 31 0.21 20.08 9.91
C GLN A 31 1.51 19.54 9.32
N GLU A 32 1.65 18.22 9.18
CA GLU A 32 2.82 17.60 8.55
C GLU A 32 2.90 17.88 7.04
N ALA A 33 1.75 18.00 6.37
CA ALA A 33 1.67 18.37 4.96
C ALA A 33 2.00 19.85 4.71
N GLY A 34 1.89 20.71 5.74
CA GLY A 34 2.15 22.15 5.64
C GLY A 34 1.11 22.92 4.83
N VAL A 35 -0.08 22.34 4.59
CA VAL A 35 -1.17 22.94 3.80
C VAL A 35 -2.51 22.73 4.51
N ASP A 36 -3.45 23.65 4.31
CA ASP A 36 -4.81 23.50 4.82
C ASP A 36 -5.67 22.60 3.91
N GLY A 37 -6.80 22.12 4.44
CA GLY A 37 -7.68 21.20 3.71
C GLY A 37 -8.24 21.80 2.41
N LYS A 38 -8.60 23.09 2.41
CA LYS A 38 -9.16 23.76 1.21
C LYS A 38 -8.15 23.86 0.07
N THR A 39 -6.88 24.04 0.40
CA THR A 39 -5.79 24.04 -0.59
C THR A 39 -5.55 22.62 -1.08
N LEU A 40 -5.49 21.66 -0.17
CA LEU A 40 -5.27 20.25 -0.47
C LEU A 40 -6.34 19.64 -1.39
N GLU A 41 -7.62 20.01 -1.21
CA GLU A 41 -8.74 19.60 -2.06
C GLU A 41 -8.54 19.99 -3.54
N LYS A 42 -7.86 21.11 -3.80
CA LYS A 42 -7.65 21.65 -5.15
C LYS A 42 -6.38 21.14 -5.83
N MET A 43 -5.49 20.49 -5.09
CA MET A 43 -4.25 19.94 -5.64
C MET A 43 -4.54 18.76 -6.57
N ASP A 44 -3.81 18.66 -7.68
CA ASP A 44 -3.84 17.46 -8.51
C ASP A 44 -3.01 16.31 -7.88
N ASP A 45 -3.11 15.12 -8.47
CA ASP A 45 -2.42 13.93 -7.96
C ASP A 45 -0.90 14.08 -7.97
N ALA A 46 -0.34 14.75 -8.99
CA ALA A 46 1.09 14.97 -9.10
C ALA A 46 1.62 15.89 -7.98
N ALA A 47 0.89 16.96 -7.68
CA ALA A 47 1.22 17.88 -6.61
C ALA A 47 1.11 17.21 -5.23
N LEU A 48 0.10 16.37 -5.00
CA LEU A 48 -0.02 15.60 -3.76
C LEU A 48 1.15 14.64 -3.57
N ARG A 49 1.55 13.90 -4.62
CA ARG A 49 2.71 13.00 -4.60
C ARG A 49 4.04 13.72 -4.41
N ALA A 50 4.12 14.99 -4.79
CA ALA A 50 5.32 15.80 -4.62
C ALA A 50 5.53 16.28 -3.18
N LEU A 51 4.51 16.20 -2.31
CA LEU A 51 4.63 16.61 -0.91
C LEU A 51 5.68 15.76 -0.18
N PRO A 52 6.70 16.37 0.46
CA PRO A 52 7.77 15.61 1.12
C PRO A 52 7.27 14.62 2.18
N ALA A 53 6.26 15.02 2.97
CA ALA A 53 5.64 14.16 3.98
C ALA A 53 4.95 12.93 3.35
N VAL A 54 4.29 13.11 2.20
CA VAL A 54 3.66 12.02 1.45
C VAL A 54 4.71 11.07 0.91
N GLN A 55 5.77 11.57 0.28
CA GLN A 55 6.86 10.73 -0.23
C GLN A 55 7.55 9.92 0.87
N ALA A 56 7.76 10.53 2.05
CA ALA A 56 8.32 9.82 3.19
C ALA A 56 7.41 8.66 3.63
N LYS A 57 6.11 8.93 3.83
CA LYS A 57 5.15 7.89 4.21
C LYS A 57 4.97 6.83 3.12
N GLN A 58 5.04 7.20 1.85
CA GLN A 58 4.98 6.26 0.74
C GLN A 58 6.14 5.25 0.80
N ARG A 59 7.37 5.73 1.05
CA ARG A 59 8.55 4.85 1.23
C ARG A 59 8.39 3.94 2.45
N ASP A 60 7.90 4.47 3.56
CA ASP A 60 7.63 3.68 4.77
C ASP A 60 6.58 2.59 4.51
N ALA A 61 5.52 2.93 3.78
CA ALA A 61 4.46 1.98 3.41
C ALA A 61 5.01 0.86 2.53
N LYS A 62 5.79 1.20 1.49
CA LYS A 62 6.43 0.24 0.61
C LYS A 62 7.37 -0.71 1.37
N ALA A 63 8.18 -0.20 2.29
CA ALA A 63 9.02 -1.02 3.16
C ALA A 63 8.18 -1.93 4.08
N GLY A 64 7.02 -1.45 4.55
CA GLY A 64 6.04 -2.24 5.29
C GLY A 64 5.49 -3.41 4.49
N LEU A 65 5.00 -3.13 3.27
CA LEU A 65 4.46 -4.11 2.34
C LEU A 65 5.49 -5.19 2.02
N ALA A 66 6.71 -4.82 1.63
CA ALA A 66 7.75 -5.79 1.26
C ALA A 66 8.02 -6.80 2.39
N ARG A 67 8.11 -6.33 3.65
CA ARG A 67 8.31 -7.22 4.80
C ARG A 67 7.13 -8.16 5.03
N TYR A 68 5.90 -7.71 4.77
CA TYR A 68 4.72 -8.52 5.04
C TYR A 68 4.38 -9.48 3.90
N GLN A 69 4.61 -9.07 2.65
CA GLN A 69 4.59 -9.94 1.48
C GLN A 69 5.50 -11.14 1.70
N GLU A 70 6.74 -10.91 2.18
CA GLU A 70 7.68 -11.99 2.48
C GLU A 70 7.16 -12.94 3.57
N LYS A 71 6.50 -12.42 4.61
CA LYS A 71 5.86 -13.26 5.64
C LYS A 71 4.71 -14.10 5.09
N LEU A 72 3.87 -13.51 4.25
CA LEU A 72 2.74 -14.21 3.62
C LEU A 72 3.24 -15.29 2.67
N ARG A 73 4.25 -15.00 1.85
CA ARG A 73 4.92 -15.97 0.98
C ARG A 73 5.49 -17.14 1.77
N ARG A 74 6.19 -16.92 2.88
CA ARG A 74 6.69 -18.01 3.73
C ARG A 74 5.59 -18.91 4.30
N LYS A 75 4.42 -18.35 4.55
CA LYS A 75 3.28 -19.08 5.15
C LYS A 75 2.44 -19.83 4.13
N PHE A 76 2.24 -19.26 2.95
CA PHE A 76 1.28 -19.75 1.95
C PHE A 76 1.92 -20.17 0.63
N GLY A 77 3.24 -19.99 0.47
CA GLY A 77 3.97 -20.27 -0.76
C GLY A 77 3.52 -19.41 -1.93
N ASP A 78 3.74 -19.91 -3.14
CA ASP A 78 3.44 -19.21 -4.41
C ASP A 78 1.96 -19.28 -4.79
N VAL A 79 1.11 -19.84 -3.93
CA VAL A 79 -0.34 -19.94 -4.18
C VAL A 79 -1.00 -18.57 -4.10
N LEU A 80 -0.46 -17.65 -3.30
CA LEU A 80 -1.01 -16.30 -3.14
C LEU A 80 -0.74 -15.41 -4.36
N ARG A 81 -1.81 -14.81 -4.89
CA ARG A 81 -1.76 -13.83 -5.98
C ARG A 81 -1.89 -12.42 -5.41
N LEU A 82 -0.88 -12.01 -4.63
CA LEU A 82 -0.90 -10.75 -3.88
C LEU A 82 -0.82 -9.53 -4.80
N ASN A 83 -1.84 -8.68 -4.70
CA ASN A 83 -1.84 -7.33 -5.22
C ASN A 83 -1.68 -6.39 -4.03
N SER A 84 -0.59 -5.63 -4.02
CA SER A 84 -0.22 -4.81 -2.87
C SER A 84 -0.39 -3.34 -3.18
N PHE A 85 -0.93 -2.59 -2.22
CA PHE A 85 -1.20 -1.18 -2.37
C PHE A 85 -0.66 -0.42 -1.16
N SER A 86 0.15 0.60 -1.41
CA SER A 86 0.50 1.59 -0.41
C SER A 86 -0.45 2.77 -0.54
N VAL A 87 -1.09 3.13 0.57
CA VAL A 87 -2.07 4.22 0.60
C VAL A 87 -1.66 5.23 1.67
N VAL A 88 -1.52 6.49 1.28
CA VAL A 88 -1.25 7.61 2.18
C VAL A 88 -2.47 8.50 2.21
N ALA A 89 -3.11 8.60 3.38
CA ALA A 89 -4.12 9.60 3.65
C ALA A 89 -3.46 10.91 4.06
N ILE A 90 -3.94 12.01 3.50
CA ILE A 90 -3.47 13.37 3.80
C ILE A 90 -4.65 14.11 4.39
N GLY A 91 -4.61 14.31 5.72
CA GLY A 91 -5.78 14.64 6.49
C GLY A 91 -6.93 13.66 6.23
N PHE A 92 -8.15 14.18 6.17
CA PHE A 92 -9.34 13.43 5.77
C PHE A 92 -9.83 13.79 4.37
N GLU A 93 -9.11 14.68 3.68
CA GLU A 93 -9.53 15.29 2.43
C GLU A 93 -9.08 14.48 1.22
N ARG A 94 -7.88 13.89 1.25
CA ARG A 94 -7.26 13.24 0.08
C ARG A 94 -6.56 11.93 0.41
N LEU A 95 -6.53 11.06 -0.60
CA LEU A 95 -5.79 9.80 -0.60
C LEU A 95 -4.85 9.78 -1.81
N VAL A 96 -3.63 9.31 -1.59
CA VAL A 96 -2.69 8.94 -2.65
C VAL A 96 -2.45 7.45 -2.53
N SER A 97 -2.56 6.72 -3.64
CA SER A 97 -2.30 5.28 -3.68
C SER A 97 -1.32 4.92 -4.79
N GLU A 98 -0.56 3.85 -4.56
CA GLU A 98 0.28 3.21 -5.57
C GLU A 98 0.04 1.70 -5.54
N ALA A 99 -0.13 1.13 -6.74
CA ALA A 99 -0.08 -0.31 -6.90
C ALA A 99 1.39 -0.73 -6.92
N GLU A 100 1.78 -1.55 -5.96
CA GLU A 100 3.12 -2.10 -5.88
C GLU A 100 3.20 -3.32 -6.79
N LEU A 101 3.94 -3.16 -7.89
CA LEU A 101 4.21 -4.27 -8.80
C LEU A 101 4.93 -5.39 -8.04
N LEU A 102 4.51 -6.62 -8.30
CA LEU A 102 5.15 -7.83 -7.78
C LEU A 102 6.66 -7.73 -7.99
N GLN A 103 7.42 -7.65 -6.91
CA GLN A 103 8.84 -7.97 -6.99
C GLN A 103 8.91 -9.45 -7.36
N VAL A 104 9.28 -9.71 -8.62
CA VAL A 104 9.69 -11.05 -9.04
C VAL A 104 11.00 -11.31 -8.32
N PHE A 105 10.93 -11.95 -7.16
CA PHE A 105 12.12 -12.45 -6.51
C PHE A 105 12.66 -13.59 -7.39
N PRO A 106 13.96 -13.59 -7.74
CA PRO A 106 14.54 -14.73 -8.43
C PRO A 106 14.28 -15.99 -7.60
N ALA A 107 13.85 -17.05 -8.26
CA ALA A 107 13.72 -18.36 -7.63
C ALA A 107 15.06 -18.70 -6.97
N SER A 108 15.04 -18.93 -5.66
CA SER A 108 16.20 -19.46 -4.95
C SER A 108 16.48 -20.86 -5.49
N GLU A 109 17.68 -21.05 -6.04
CA GLU A 109 18.26 -22.34 -6.48
C GLU A 109 18.27 -23.39 -5.37
#